data_AF-A0A7S4W7R6-F1
#
_entry.id   AF-A0A7S4W7R6-F1
#
_cell.length_a   1.000
_cell.length_b   1.000
_cell.length_c   1.000
_cell.angle_alpha   90.00
_cell.angle_beta   90.00
_cell.angle_gamma   90.00
#
_symmetry.space_group_name_H-M   'P 1'
#
loop_
_entity.id
_entity.type
_entity.pdbx_description
1 polymer ?
#
loop_
_entity_poly.entity_id
_entity_poly.type
_entity_poly.pdbx_seq_one_letter_code
_entity_poly.pdbx_strand_id
1 'polypeptide(L)'
;MAVFAPGQGQPQTFKLLSTGPGANTAMRELDIYKVTLRFRNAQTEEYFVRSQKDRLVNNYFWLAVQLLLVSCSMLVIWPFAPPLDRPEANRTRLLGMVALGSVMLAAIVSLLATGKETISARLHPNVAEVAAVAVMLFLVPLVYLMDLYYASKCLGYDPDSTWGNDRIVYKFSDTRAILAQSVLILASHLTLPLRWVVLAPQEVLSVLAYAGFAFVLGGPDGSDAWSTLLLFTALVICSAIGRRTIEMHQRESLQQIINERSLRAESEFRLCCEREKSRSTGAMRPPAPEEGSSDGNGSLHLDSLPETTTTAKAIGNGDD
;
A
#
# COMPACT_ATOMS: atom_id res chain seq x y z
N MET A 1 23.79 -13.82 -1.98
CA MET A 1 22.82 -14.72 -2.64
C MET A 1 22.45 -15.82 -1.65
N ALA A 2 21.42 -15.58 -0.84
CA ALA A 2 20.84 -16.60 0.02
C ALA A 2 19.68 -17.23 -0.76
N VAL A 3 19.80 -18.53 -1.04
CA VAL A 3 18.76 -19.32 -1.69
C VAL A 3 17.62 -19.48 -0.70
N PHE A 4 16.54 -18.71 -0.89
CA PHE A 4 15.28 -18.95 -0.20
C PHE A 4 14.70 -20.27 -0.70
N ALA A 5 14.71 -21.29 0.15
CA ALA A 5 14.00 -22.53 -0.10
C ALA A 5 12.49 -22.24 -0.06
N PRO A 6 11.70 -22.63 -1.09
CA PRO A 6 10.26 -22.55 -1.02
C PRO A 6 9.78 -23.61 -0.03
N GLY A 7 9.45 -23.17 1.19
CA GLY A 7 8.72 -23.98 2.14
C GLY A 7 7.40 -24.40 1.51
N GLN A 8 7.25 -25.71 1.30
CA GLN A 8 6.00 -26.34 0.90
C GLN A 8 4.97 -26.19 2.02
N GLY A 9 4.39 -25.00 2.14
CA GLY A 9 3.11 -24.82 2.82
C GLY A 9 2.03 -25.41 1.92
N GLN A 10 1.61 -26.64 2.19
CA GLN A 10 0.38 -27.16 1.59
C GLN A 10 -0.75 -26.16 1.86
N PRO A 11 -1.52 -25.74 0.85
CA PRO A 11 -2.73 -24.98 1.09
C PRO A 11 -3.65 -25.86 1.93
N GLN A 12 -3.85 -25.50 3.20
CA GLN A 12 -4.94 -26.05 3.98
C GLN A 12 -6.22 -25.60 3.30
N THR A 13 -6.74 -26.45 2.41
CA THR A 13 -8.09 -26.36 1.89
C THR A 13 -9.02 -26.51 3.08
N PHE A 14 -9.44 -25.37 3.61
CA PHE A 14 -10.48 -25.26 4.61
C PHE A 14 -11.79 -25.75 3.95
N LYS A 15 -12.04 -27.06 4.04
CA LYS A 15 -13.34 -27.65 3.67
C LYS A 15 -14.36 -27.17 4.70
N LEU A 16 -14.98 -26.02 4.41
CA LEU A 16 -16.19 -25.56 5.07
C LEU A 16 -17.31 -26.58 4.84
N LEU A 17 -17.54 -27.42 5.84
CA LEU A 17 -18.76 -28.18 6.02
C LEU A 17 -19.91 -27.21 6.28
N SER A 18 -20.61 -26.80 5.22
CA SER A 18 -21.99 -26.31 5.28
C SER A 18 -22.62 -26.31 3.89
N THR A 19 -22.79 -27.50 3.30
CA THR A 19 -23.65 -27.70 2.13
C THR A 19 -25.12 -27.78 2.58
N GLY A 20 -25.62 -26.68 3.15
CA GLY A 20 -27.05 -26.46 3.30
C GLY A 20 -27.60 -25.89 1.97
N PRO A 21 -28.71 -26.38 1.43
CA PRO A 21 -29.29 -25.91 0.15
C PRO A 21 -29.77 -24.45 0.14
N GLY A 22 -29.48 -23.66 1.18
CA GLY A 22 -29.71 -22.20 1.26
C GLY A 22 -28.44 -21.33 1.38
N ALA A 23 -27.23 -21.91 1.42
CA ALA A 23 -25.99 -21.15 1.60
C ALA A 23 -25.48 -20.47 0.30
N ASN A 24 -25.90 -20.95 -0.87
CA ASN A 24 -25.39 -20.45 -2.16
C ASN A 24 -26.09 -19.16 -2.64
N THR A 25 -27.26 -18.82 -2.11
CA THR A 25 -27.95 -17.54 -2.41
C THR A 25 -27.52 -16.41 -1.47
N ALA A 26 -26.80 -16.73 -0.40
CA ALA A 26 -26.28 -15.76 0.59
C ALA A 26 -24.78 -15.48 0.43
N MET A 27 -24.17 -15.90 -0.69
CA MET A 27 -23.06 -15.17 -1.28
C MET A 27 -23.63 -13.86 -1.82
N ARG A 28 -24.06 -13.02 -0.86
CA ARG A 28 -24.63 -11.69 -1.04
C ARG A 28 -23.77 -11.00 -2.07
N GLU A 29 -24.43 -10.53 -3.12
CA GLU A 29 -23.90 -9.57 -4.07
C GLU A 29 -22.98 -8.63 -3.29
N LEU A 30 -21.68 -8.72 -3.53
CA LEU A 30 -20.69 -7.91 -2.84
C LEU A 30 -21.18 -6.46 -2.98
N ASP A 31 -21.53 -5.83 -1.86
CA ASP A 31 -22.04 -4.44 -1.79
C ASP A 31 -20.87 -3.48 -2.07
N ILE A 32 -20.23 -3.66 -3.22
CA ILE A 32 -19.00 -3.02 -3.67
C ILE A 32 -19.26 -2.46 -5.07
N TYR A 33 -19.03 -1.17 -5.24
CA TYR A 33 -19.12 -0.54 -6.56
C TYR A 33 -18.02 -1.09 -7.48
N LYS A 34 -18.39 -1.68 -8.63
CA LYS A 34 -17.41 -2.33 -9.54
C LYS A 34 -16.29 -1.41 -10.00
N VAL A 35 -16.59 -0.13 -10.23
CA VAL A 35 -15.59 0.86 -10.64
C VAL A 35 -14.77 1.26 -9.42
N THR A 36 -15.32 2.05 -8.51
CA THR A 36 -14.57 2.67 -7.41
C THR A 36 -14.10 1.70 -6.32
N LEU A 37 -14.58 0.44 -6.35
CA LEU A 37 -14.41 -0.58 -5.33
C LEU A 37 -14.90 -0.17 -3.93
N ARG A 38 -15.61 0.95 -3.77
CA ARG A 38 -16.08 1.40 -2.46
C ARG A 38 -17.18 0.51 -1.93
N PHE A 39 -17.22 0.31 -0.61
CA PHE A 39 -18.37 -0.32 0.03
C PHE A 39 -19.61 0.57 -0.10
N ARG A 40 -20.77 -0.04 -0.33
CA ARG A 40 -22.06 0.67 -0.39
C ARG A 40 -22.47 1.22 0.97
N ASN A 41 -22.10 0.53 2.05
CA ASN A 41 -22.27 1.01 3.41
C ASN A 41 -21.13 1.97 3.79
N ALA A 42 -21.48 3.23 4.07
CA ALA A 42 -20.53 4.28 4.43
C ALA A 42 -19.74 3.97 5.71
N GLN A 43 -20.34 3.30 6.70
CA GLN A 43 -19.67 2.95 7.96
C GLN A 43 -18.58 1.90 7.74
N THR A 44 -18.87 0.90 6.89
CA THR A 44 -17.89 -0.13 6.50
C THR A 44 -16.73 0.49 5.70
N GLU A 45 -17.04 1.42 4.79
CA GLU A 45 -16.02 2.16 4.04
C GLU A 45 -15.15 3.01 4.98
N GLU A 46 -15.73 3.72 5.94
CA GLU A 46 -14.98 4.51 6.91
C GLU A 46 -14.07 3.63 7.77
N TYR A 47 -14.55 2.48 8.22
CA TYR A 47 -13.74 1.51 8.95
C TYR A 47 -12.58 0.98 8.11
N PHE A 48 -12.82 0.65 6.83
CA PHE A 48 -11.76 0.24 5.90
C PHE A 48 -10.71 1.34 5.75
N VAL A 49 -11.13 2.56 5.45
CA VAL A 49 -10.23 3.71 5.25
C VAL A 49 -9.42 4.01 6.52
N ARG A 50 -10.04 3.92 7.69
CA ARG A 50 -9.35 4.09 8.98
C ARG A 50 -8.32 3.00 9.23
N SER A 51 -8.64 1.73 8.92
CA SER A 51 -7.71 0.61 9.07
C SER A 51 -6.48 0.69 8.15
N GLN A 52 -6.59 1.40 7.01
CA GLN A 52 -5.48 1.60 6.09
C GLN A 52 -4.61 2.80 6.46
N LYS A 53 -5.12 3.75 7.26
CA LYS A 53 -4.40 4.97 7.61
C LYS A 53 -3.06 4.68 8.27
N ASP A 54 -3.03 3.79 9.25
CA ASP A 54 -1.80 3.52 10.01
C ASP A 54 -0.74 2.85 9.13
N ARG A 55 -1.18 1.93 8.26
CA ARG A 55 -0.32 1.32 7.22
C ARG A 55 0.18 2.36 6.21
N LEU A 56 -0.68 3.30 5.81
CA LEU A 56 -0.30 4.37 4.89
C LEU A 56 0.80 5.24 5.48
N VAL A 57 0.64 5.70 6.72
CA VAL A 57 1.62 6.56 7.39
C VAL A 57 2.96 5.84 7.53
N ASN A 58 2.95 4.59 8.00
CA ASN A 58 4.17 3.80 8.16
C ASN A 58 4.87 3.53 6.82
N ASN A 59 4.13 3.07 5.81
CA ASN A 59 4.72 2.76 4.51
C ASN A 59 5.21 4.02 3.80
N TYR A 60 4.52 5.15 3.97
CA TYR A 60 4.96 6.44 3.44
C TYR A 60 6.23 6.95 4.12
N PHE A 61 6.38 6.73 5.43
CA PHE A 61 7.64 7.01 6.15
C PHE A 61 8.81 6.22 5.53
N TRP A 62 8.67 4.90 5.39
CA TRP A 62 9.72 4.06 4.81
C TRP A 62 10.04 4.40 3.36
N LEU A 63 9.01 4.73 2.57
CA LEU A 63 9.20 5.19 1.20
C LEU A 63 10.01 6.51 1.16
N ALA A 64 9.72 7.45 2.07
CA ALA A 64 10.47 8.69 2.15
C ALA A 64 11.93 8.47 2.59
N VAL A 65 12.20 7.52 3.50
CA VAL A 65 13.57 7.09 3.85
C VAL A 65 14.28 6.54 2.61
N GLN A 66 13.64 5.65 1.85
CA GLN A 66 14.22 5.07 0.66
C GLN A 66 14.53 6.12 -0.41
N LEU A 67 13.59 7.05 -0.66
CA LEU A 67 13.79 8.17 -1.59
C LEU A 67 14.97 9.04 -1.17
N LEU A 68 15.12 9.32 0.13
CA LEU A 68 16.25 10.09 0.66
C LEU A 68 17.57 9.35 0.45
N LEU A 69 17.64 8.05 0.76
CA LEU A 69 18.85 7.24 0.58
C LEU A 69 19.29 7.18 -0.88
N VAL A 70 18.35 6.96 -1.81
CA VAL A 70 18.62 6.96 -3.25
C VAL A 70 19.07 8.35 -3.72
N SER A 71 18.46 9.41 -3.21
CA SER A 71 18.85 10.77 -3.59
C SER A 71 20.25 11.13 -3.09
N CYS A 72 20.58 10.74 -1.85
CA CYS A 72 21.92 10.90 -1.29
C CYS A 72 22.98 10.11 -2.07
N SER A 73 22.68 8.87 -2.47
CA SER A 73 23.64 8.08 -3.25
C SER A 73 23.88 8.70 -4.64
N MET A 74 22.83 9.23 -5.27
CA MET A 74 22.96 9.97 -6.53
C MET A 74 23.80 11.25 -6.36
N LEU A 75 23.63 12.01 -5.27
CA LEU A 75 24.48 13.16 -4.96
C LEU A 75 25.96 12.80 -4.78
N VAL A 76 26.27 11.61 -4.28
CA VAL A 76 27.64 11.14 -4.12
C VAL A 76 28.24 10.74 -5.47
N ILE A 77 27.47 10.10 -6.34
CA ILE A 77 27.95 9.61 -7.64
C ILE A 77 28.09 10.75 -8.67
N TRP A 78 27.17 11.71 -8.64
CA TRP A 78 27.06 12.76 -9.65
C TRP A 78 28.32 13.64 -9.85
N PRO A 79 29.06 14.05 -8.80
CA PRO A 79 30.29 14.83 -8.94
C PRO A 79 31.42 14.09 -9.65
N PHE A 80 31.40 12.75 -9.68
CA PHE A 80 32.40 11.95 -10.38
C PHE A 80 32.22 11.94 -11.90
N ALA A 81 31.15 12.57 -12.42
CA ALA A 81 31.04 12.81 -13.85
C ALA A 81 32.14 13.79 -14.30
N PRO A 82 33.01 13.41 -15.26
CA PRO A 82 34.18 14.20 -15.65
C PRO A 82 33.81 15.65 -15.91
N PRO A 83 34.54 16.63 -15.35
CA PRO A 83 34.23 18.04 -15.56
C PRO A 83 34.32 18.35 -17.05
N LEU A 84 33.25 18.92 -17.58
CA LEU A 84 33.25 19.49 -18.92
C LEU A 84 33.49 20.99 -18.74
N ASP A 85 34.52 21.54 -19.37
CA ASP A 85 34.83 22.99 -19.38
C ASP A 85 33.79 23.83 -20.15
N ARG A 86 32.58 23.30 -20.34
CA ARG A 86 31.49 23.94 -21.07
C ARG A 86 30.48 24.54 -20.09
N PRO A 87 30.21 25.86 -20.18
CA PRO A 87 29.27 26.53 -19.27
C PRO A 87 27.84 25.97 -19.38
N GLU A 88 27.44 25.51 -20.57
CA GLU A 88 26.12 24.89 -20.83
C GLU A 88 25.95 23.59 -20.04
N ALA A 89 26.96 22.71 -20.05
CA ALA A 89 26.95 21.46 -19.28
C ALA A 89 26.84 21.73 -17.78
N ASN A 90 27.51 22.76 -17.26
CA ASN A 90 27.41 23.16 -15.87
C ASN A 90 26.00 23.66 -15.49
N ARG A 91 25.32 24.39 -16.38
CA ARG A 91 23.93 24.83 -16.17
C ARG A 91 22.96 23.66 -16.17
N THR A 92 23.11 22.71 -17.10
CA THR A 92 22.31 21.48 -17.10
C THR A 92 22.53 20.68 -15.82
N ARG A 93 23.79 20.51 -15.37
CA ARG A 93 24.10 19.84 -14.09
C ARG A 93 23.44 20.53 -12.92
N LEU A 94 23.47 21.86 -12.87
CA LEU A 94 22.84 22.63 -11.82
C LEU A 94 21.32 22.38 -11.79
N LEU A 95 20.65 22.36 -12.95
CA LEU A 95 19.22 22.06 -13.02
C LEU A 95 18.92 20.65 -12.49
N GLY A 96 19.71 19.65 -12.86
CA GLY A 96 19.60 18.29 -12.33
C GLY A 96 19.82 18.22 -10.82
N MET A 97 20.80 18.96 -10.28
CA MET A 97 21.03 19.05 -8.83
C MET A 97 19.87 19.75 -8.10
N VAL A 98 19.27 20.78 -8.69
CA VAL A 98 18.09 21.45 -8.12
C VAL A 98 16.89 20.50 -8.12
N ALA A 99 16.69 19.72 -9.19
CA ALA A 99 15.65 18.70 -9.25
C ALA A 99 15.87 17.63 -8.16
N LEU A 100 17.09 17.11 -8.03
CA LEU A 100 17.47 16.14 -7.00
C LEU A 100 17.31 16.70 -5.58
N GLY A 101 17.73 17.94 -5.35
CA GLY A 101 17.52 18.65 -4.08
C GLY A 101 16.03 18.85 -3.76
N SER A 102 15.19 19.05 -4.77
CA SER A 102 13.74 19.13 -4.62
C SER A 102 13.13 17.78 -4.22
N VAL A 103 13.62 16.67 -4.78
CA VAL A 103 13.24 15.31 -4.36
C VAL A 103 13.62 15.07 -2.89
N MET A 104 14.85 15.45 -2.50
CA MET A 104 15.30 15.32 -1.11
C MET A 104 14.45 16.16 -0.15
N LEU A 105 14.14 17.41 -0.52
CA LEU A 105 13.30 18.26 0.30
C LEU A 105 11.89 17.67 0.46
N ALA A 106 11.30 17.15 -0.62
CA ALA A 106 10.01 16.47 -0.56
C ALA A 106 10.04 15.21 0.34
N ALA A 107 11.13 14.44 0.29
CA ALA A 107 11.35 13.29 1.17
C ALA A 107 11.49 13.71 2.64
N ILE A 108 12.26 14.76 2.94
CA ILE A 108 12.44 15.28 4.31
C ILE A 108 11.11 15.82 4.85
N VAL A 109 10.38 16.61 4.08
CA VAL A 109 9.05 17.12 4.47
C VAL A 109 8.10 15.95 4.75
N SER A 110 8.14 14.92 3.90
CA SER A 110 7.35 13.69 4.09
C SER A 110 7.71 12.97 5.39
N LEU A 111 9.00 12.80 5.70
CA LEU A 111 9.47 12.20 6.95
C LEU A 111 9.05 12.99 8.18
N LEU A 112 9.14 14.32 8.12
CA LEU A 112 8.73 15.19 9.22
C LEU A 112 7.21 15.15 9.44
N ALA A 113 6.44 15.02 8.36
CA ALA A 113 4.98 14.93 8.41
C ALA A 113 4.51 13.59 8.98
N THR A 114 5.17 12.47 8.67
CA THR A 114 4.78 11.13 9.14
C THR A 114 5.47 10.69 10.42
N GLY A 115 6.67 11.17 10.71
CA GLY A 115 7.46 10.76 11.88
C GLY A 115 6.94 11.30 13.22
N LYS A 116 6.03 12.27 13.22
CA LYS A 116 5.39 12.77 14.43
C LYS A 116 3.98 12.18 14.57
N GLU A 117 3.82 11.27 15.53
CA GLU A 117 2.52 10.66 15.89
C GLU A 117 1.40 11.70 16.08
N THR A 118 1.72 12.86 16.66
CA THR A 118 0.73 13.92 16.87
C THR A 118 0.16 14.47 15.56
N ILE A 119 0.98 14.58 14.51
CA ILE A 119 0.55 15.11 13.21
C ILE A 119 -0.22 14.02 12.46
N SER A 120 0.31 12.79 12.43
CA SER A 120 -0.34 11.67 11.74
C SER A 120 -1.68 11.32 12.37
N ALA A 121 -1.81 11.37 13.70
CA ALA A 121 -3.07 11.15 14.42
C ALA A 121 -4.17 12.14 13.99
N ARG A 122 -3.81 13.40 13.75
CA ARG A 122 -4.76 14.47 13.36
C ARG A 122 -5.13 14.47 11.89
N LEU A 123 -4.32 13.87 11.02
CA LEU A 123 -4.55 13.89 9.59
C LEU A 123 -5.74 13.01 9.21
N HIS A 124 -6.72 13.58 8.51
CA HIS A 124 -7.82 12.79 7.97
C HIS A 124 -7.29 11.85 6.87
N PRO A 125 -7.71 10.57 6.81
CA PRO A 125 -7.18 9.60 5.84
C PRO A 125 -7.21 10.09 4.38
N ASN A 126 -8.34 10.69 3.95
CA ASN A 126 -8.44 11.24 2.59
C ASN A 126 -7.39 12.33 2.29
N VAL A 127 -7.03 13.16 3.29
CA VAL A 127 -6.01 14.21 3.10
C VAL A 127 -4.64 13.58 2.99
N ALA A 128 -4.35 12.52 3.77
CA ALA A 128 -3.11 11.77 3.67
C ALA A 128 -2.93 11.12 2.29
N GLU A 129 -3.99 10.50 1.75
CA GLU A 129 -3.96 9.91 0.40
C GLU A 129 -3.71 10.96 -0.68
N VAL A 130 -4.43 12.08 -0.64
CA VAL A 130 -4.28 13.18 -1.61
C VAL A 130 -2.88 13.80 -1.51
N ALA A 131 -2.37 14.02 -0.30
CA ALA A 131 -1.02 14.54 -0.11
C ALA A 131 0.06 13.60 -0.67
N ALA A 132 -0.08 12.28 -0.42
CA ALA A 132 0.84 11.28 -0.97
C ALA A 132 0.83 11.29 -2.51
N VAL A 133 -0.36 11.35 -3.13
CA VAL A 133 -0.46 11.43 -4.58
C VAL A 133 0.04 12.76 -5.13
N ALA A 134 -0.19 13.89 -4.46
CA ALA A 134 0.37 15.18 -4.86
C ALA A 134 1.91 15.16 -4.89
N VAL A 135 2.55 14.54 -3.89
CA VAL A 135 4.00 14.32 -3.89
C VAL A 135 4.42 13.43 -5.05
N MET A 136 3.73 12.32 -5.30
CA MET A 136 4.03 11.45 -6.45
C MET A 136 3.91 12.18 -7.79
N LEU A 137 2.85 12.98 -7.99
CA LEU A 137 2.66 13.78 -9.20
C LEU A 137 3.78 14.81 -9.38
N PHE A 138 4.25 15.42 -8.29
CA PHE A 138 5.38 16.34 -8.30
C PHE A 138 6.70 15.64 -8.66
N LEU A 139 6.91 14.40 -8.22
CA LEU A 139 8.13 13.64 -8.51
C LEU A 139 8.25 13.23 -9.98
N VAL A 140 7.13 13.00 -10.69
CA VAL A 140 7.14 12.57 -12.10
C VAL A 140 7.98 13.49 -13.03
N PRO A 141 7.72 14.81 -13.12
CA PRO A 141 8.53 15.69 -13.97
C PRO A 141 9.97 15.83 -13.47
N LEU A 142 10.21 15.73 -12.15
CA LEU A 142 11.56 15.82 -11.60
C LEU A 142 12.45 14.67 -12.07
N VAL A 143 11.91 13.47 -12.28
CA VAL A 143 12.67 12.33 -12.83
C VAL A 143 13.29 12.68 -14.18
N TYR A 144 12.58 13.40 -15.05
CA TYR A 144 13.10 13.81 -16.35
C TYR A 144 14.09 14.96 -16.23
N LEU A 145 13.85 15.93 -15.34
CA LEU A 145 14.80 17.02 -15.07
C LEU A 145 16.11 16.52 -14.44
N MET A 146 16.10 15.34 -13.82
CA MET A 146 17.30 14.65 -13.35
C MET A 146 18.07 13.94 -14.47
N ASP A 147 17.48 13.68 -15.63
CA ASP A 147 18.24 13.16 -16.78
C ASP A 147 18.89 14.33 -17.54
N LEU A 148 20.21 14.25 -17.70
CA LEU A 148 21.03 15.27 -18.35
C LEU A 148 20.58 15.60 -19.79
N TYR A 149 20.06 14.61 -20.51
CA TYR A 149 19.57 14.80 -21.88
C TYR A 149 18.35 15.73 -21.88
N TYR A 150 17.33 15.39 -21.10
CA TYR A 150 16.09 16.16 -21.02
C TYR A 150 16.29 17.51 -20.34
N ALA A 151 17.12 17.59 -19.30
CA ALA A 151 17.48 18.86 -18.68
C ALA A 151 18.16 19.82 -19.68
N SER A 152 19.01 19.31 -20.58
CA SER A 152 19.64 20.14 -21.63
C SER A 152 18.60 20.66 -22.62
N LYS A 153 17.68 19.79 -23.07
CA LYS A 153 16.58 20.17 -23.96
C LYS A 153 15.65 21.21 -23.33
N CYS A 154 15.32 21.09 -22.04
CA CYS A 154 14.51 22.07 -21.31
C CYS A 154 15.17 23.45 -21.24
N LEU A 155 16.50 23.52 -21.25
CA LEU A 155 17.25 24.78 -21.29
C LEU A 155 17.47 25.31 -22.72
N GLY A 156 16.98 24.59 -23.73
CA GLY A 156 17.14 24.94 -25.15
C GLY A 156 18.52 24.60 -25.73
N TYR A 157 19.33 23.81 -25.02
CA TYR A 157 20.63 23.36 -25.52
C TYR A 157 20.50 22.07 -26.32
N ASP A 158 21.36 21.89 -27.31
CA ASP A 158 21.48 20.63 -28.01
C ASP A 158 22.34 19.66 -27.17
N PRO A 159 21.81 18.51 -26.71
CA PRO A 159 22.53 17.60 -25.81
C PRO A 159 23.84 17.07 -26.39
N ASP A 160 23.87 16.78 -27.70
CA ASP A 160 25.06 16.27 -28.38
C ASP A 160 26.19 17.33 -28.40
N SER A 161 25.83 18.58 -28.70
CA SER A 161 26.77 19.71 -28.61
C SER A 161 27.20 20.03 -27.17
N THR A 162 26.31 19.87 -26.19
CA THR A 162 26.57 20.24 -24.77
C THR A 162 27.51 19.25 -24.11
N TRP A 163 27.25 17.95 -24.29
CA TRP A 163 27.96 16.86 -23.61
C TRP A 163 29.08 16.25 -24.44
N GLY A 164 29.26 16.73 -25.68
CA GLY A 164 30.34 16.35 -26.57
C GLY A 164 29.94 15.17 -27.47
N ASN A 165 30.44 15.21 -28.70
CA ASN A 165 30.26 14.15 -29.69
C ASN A 165 31.12 12.90 -29.41
N ASP A 166 31.77 12.81 -28.24
CA ASP A 166 32.40 11.58 -27.77
C ASP A 166 31.31 10.58 -27.38
N ARG A 167 30.61 10.06 -28.41
CA ARG A 167 29.57 9.03 -28.35
C ARG A 167 30.03 7.74 -27.65
N ILE A 168 31.33 7.63 -27.39
CA ILE A 168 31.95 6.54 -26.64
C ILE A 168 31.65 6.70 -25.14
N VAL A 169 31.63 7.94 -24.60
CA VAL A 169 31.49 8.18 -23.16
C VAL A 169 30.03 8.32 -22.74
N TYR A 170 29.20 9.00 -23.56
CA TYR A 170 27.80 9.26 -23.24
C TYR A 170 26.88 8.75 -24.33
N LYS A 171 26.37 7.52 -24.16
CA LYS A 171 25.20 7.05 -24.92
C LYS A 171 23.95 7.43 -24.14
N PHE A 172 23.23 8.44 -24.63
CA PHE A 172 21.93 8.80 -24.08
C PHE A 172 20.91 7.70 -24.40
N SER A 173 20.03 7.43 -23.44
CA SER A 173 18.90 6.51 -23.59
C SER A 173 17.83 6.86 -22.57
N ASP A 174 16.56 6.64 -22.94
CA ASP A 174 15.42 6.89 -22.03
C ASP A 174 15.32 5.88 -20.90
N THR A 175 16.08 4.79 -20.98
CA THR A 175 16.03 3.67 -20.04
C THR A 175 16.10 4.13 -18.58
N ARG A 176 16.97 5.10 -18.25
CA ARG A 176 17.13 5.59 -16.87
C ARG A 176 15.89 6.32 -16.35
N ALA A 177 15.34 7.24 -17.15
CA ALA A 177 14.15 8.00 -16.79
C ALA A 177 12.94 7.07 -16.63
N ILE A 178 12.75 6.13 -17.58
CA ILE A 178 11.66 5.16 -17.54
C ILE A 178 11.80 4.21 -16.36
N LEU A 179 13.02 3.73 -16.06
CA LEU A 179 13.25 2.84 -14.92
C LEU A 179 12.97 3.55 -13.60
N ALA A 180 13.42 4.80 -13.45
CA ALA A 180 13.13 5.61 -12.26
C ALA A 180 11.61 5.83 -12.10
N GLN A 181 10.90 6.12 -13.19
CA GLN A 181 9.46 6.28 -13.17
C GLN A 181 8.72 4.95 -12.87
N SER A 182 9.22 3.84 -13.41
CA SER A 182 8.71 2.50 -13.11
C SER A 182 8.88 2.16 -11.64
N VAL A 183 10.01 2.53 -11.02
CA VAL A 183 10.21 2.39 -9.57
C VAL A 183 9.21 3.23 -8.79
N LEU A 184 8.92 4.47 -9.20
CA LEU A 184 7.90 5.30 -8.55
C LEU A 184 6.49 4.68 -8.64
N ILE A 185 6.12 4.16 -9.81
CA ILE A 185 4.84 3.46 -10.02
C ILE A 185 4.77 2.19 -9.16
N LEU A 186 5.80 1.33 -9.23
CA LEU A 186 5.82 0.09 -8.44
C LEU A 186 5.79 0.39 -6.94
N ALA A 187 6.54 1.38 -6.48
CA ALA A 187 6.53 1.81 -5.09
C ALA A 187 5.13 2.29 -4.67
N SER A 188 4.47 3.13 -5.46
CA SER A 188 3.12 3.62 -5.12
C SER A 188 2.07 2.50 -5.10
N HIS A 189 2.21 1.49 -5.96
CA HIS A 189 1.26 0.36 -6.03
C HIS A 189 1.46 -0.68 -4.91
N LEU A 190 2.72 -0.99 -4.60
CA LEU A 190 3.07 -2.08 -3.67
C LEU A 190 3.19 -1.61 -2.23
N THR A 191 3.73 -0.40 -2.01
CA THR A 191 3.99 0.08 -0.65
C THR A 191 2.82 0.87 -0.10
N LEU A 192 2.17 1.72 -0.89
CA LEU A 192 1.13 2.60 -0.36
C LEU A 192 -0.25 1.93 -0.45
N PRO A 193 -1.01 1.82 0.65
CA PRO A 193 -2.38 1.31 0.63
C PRO A 193 -3.38 2.35 0.09
N LEU A 194 -3.08 2.94 -1.07
CA LEU A 194 -3.92 3.94 -1.72
C LEU A 194 -5.06 3.29 -2.51
N ARG A 195 -6.22 3.94 -2.55
CA ARG A 195 -7.32 3.52 -3.42
C ARG A 195 -6.91 3.67 -4.87
N TRP A 196 -7.25 2.70 -5.72
CA TRP A 196 -6.84 2.67 -7.13
C TRP A 196 -7.28 3.92 -7.90
N VAL A 197 -8.47 4.47 -7.60
CA VAL A 197 -8.99 5.70 -8.25
C VAL A 197 -8.08 6.90 -8.00
N VAL A 198 -7.46 6.97 -6.82
CA VAL A 198 -6.60 8.09 -6.42
C VAL A 198 -5.22 7.98 -7.08
N LEU A 199 -4.79 6.77 -7.44
CA LEU A 199 -3.54 6.51 -8.18
C LEU A 199 -3.65 6.76 -9.69
N ALA A 200 -4.85 6.61 -10.28
CA ALA A 200 -5.04 6.76 -11.73
C ALA A 200 -4.48 8.07 -12.34
N PRO A 201 -4.59 9.25 -11.69
CA PRO A 201 -3.94 10.47 -12.19
C PRO A 201 -2.42 10.36 -12.30
N GLN A 202 -1.76 9.66 -11.38
CA GLN A 202 -0.31 9.43 -11.42
C GLN A 202 0.07 8.55 -12.61
N GLU A 203 -0.69 7.49 -12.87
CA GLU A 203 -0.48 6.58 -14.00
C GLU A 203 -0.60 7.33 -15.34
N VAL A 204 -1.69 8.08 -15.50
CA VAL A 204 -1.94 8.89 -16.71
C VAL A 204 -0.85 9.94 -16.87
N LEU A 205 -0.51 10.68 -15.81
CA LEU A 205 0.56 11.68 -15.86
C LEU A 205 1.90 11.03 -16.21
N SER A 206 2.17 9.81 -15.75
CA SER A 206 3.45 9.15 -16.02
C SER A 206 3.61 8.83 -17.50
N VAL A 207 2.58 8.25 -18.13
CA VAL A 207 2.58 7.97 -19.57
C VAL A 207 2.63 9.26 -20.39
N LEU A 208 1.84 10.28 -20.01
CA LEU A 208 1.84 11.57 -20.70
C LEU A 208 3.16 12.32 -20.56
N ALA A 209 3.81 12.25 -19.39
CA ALA A 209 5.12 12.83 -19.18
C ALA A 209 6.14 12.17 -20.12
N TYR A 210 6.19 10.83 -20.17
CA TYR A 210 7.10 10.15 -21.10
C TYR A 210 6.83 10.55 -22.54
N ALA A 211 5.58 10.53 -22.98
CA ALA A 211 5.22 10.94 -24.34
C ALA A 211 5.61 12.39 -24.62
N GLY A 212 5.38 13.30 -23.67
CA GLY A 212 5.76 14.71 -23.80
C GLY A 212 7.28 14.88 -23.95
N PHE A 213 8.06 14.28 -23.06
CA PHE A 213 9.52 14.35 -23.12
C PHE A 213 10.09 13.68 -24.38
N ALA A 214 9.64 12.48 -24.72
CA ALA A 214 10.17 11.73 -25.85
C ALA A 214 9.78 12.32 -27.22
N PHE A 215 8.53 12.78 -27.39
CA PHE A 215 8.04 13.23 -28.70
C PHE A 215 8.06 14.75 -28.89
N VAL A 216 7.82 15.54 -27.84
CA VAL A 216 7.79 17.01 -27.95
C VAL A 216 9.18 17.61 -27.81
N LEU A 217 9.96 17.16 -26.82
CA LEU A 217 11.34 17.63 -26.64
C LEU A 217 12.34 16.88 -27.54
N GLY A 218 11.93 15.72 -28.07
CA GLY A 218 12.74 14.84 -28.90
C GLY A 218 13.70 14.02 -28.05
N GLY A 219 13.36 12.75 -27.82
CA GLY A 219 14.13 11.79 -27.03
C GLY A 219 15.34 11.19 -27.78
N PRO A 220 16.29 10.59 -27.04
CA PRO A 220 17.51 10.00 -27.58
C PRO A 220 17.27 8.71 -28.38
N ASP A 221 16.17 7.99 -28.13
CA ASP A 221 15.90 6.67 -28.72
C ASP A 221 15.26 6.76 -30.14
N GLY A 222 14.97 7.97 -30.63
CA GLY A 222 14.51 8.21 -32.01
C GLY A 222 13.24 7.43 -32.37
N SER A 223 13.32 6.54 -33.37
CA SER A 223 12.19 5.72 -33.82
C SER A 223 11.73 4.69 -32.80
N ASP A 224 12.61 4.25 -31.90
CA ASP A 224 12.30 3.23 -30.89
C ASP A 224 11.44 3.80 -29.75
N ALA A 225 11.30 5.13 -29.65
CA ALA A 225 10.45 5.79 -28.67
C ALA A 225 8.99 5.31 -28.71
N TRP A 226 8.47 4.93 -29.88
CA TRP A 226 7.12 4.36 -30.01
C TRP A 226 7.00 2.99 -29.34
N SER A 227 7.94 2.09 -29.61
CA SER A 227 7.99 0.76 -28.98
C SER A 227 8.12 0.90 -27.48
N THR A 228 8.99 1.79 -27.02
CA THR A 228 9.19 2.09 -25.60
C THR A 228 7.93 2.67 -24.95
N LEU A 229 7.22 3.60 -25.60
CA LEU A 229 5.95 4.14 -25.11
C LEU A 229 4.89 3.05 -24.94
N LEU A 230 4.76 2.16 -25.92
CA LEU A 230 3.79 1.06 -25.88
C LEU A 230 4.10 0.09 -24.74
N LEU A 231 5.37 -0.30 -24.58
CA LEU A 231 5.81 -1.18 -23.49
C LEU A 231 5.62 -0.52 -22.12
N PHE A 232 5.97 0.75 -21.98
CA PHE A 232 5.77 1.50 -20.75
C PHE A 232 4.29 1.65 -20.40
N THR A 233 3.44 1.93 -21.38
CA THR A 233 1.98 2.00 -21.19
C THR A 233 1.41 0.64 -20.77
N ALA A 234 1.85 -0.46 -21.39
CA ALA A 234 1.45 -1.80 -21.00
C ALA A 234 1.88 -2.12 -19.56
N LEU A 235 3.09 -1.73 -19.15
CA LEU A 235 3.58 -1.89 -17.78
C LEU A 235 2.70 -1.13 -16.76
N VAL A 236 2.31 0.11 -17.08
CA VAL A 236 1.41 0.93 -16.26
C VAL A 236 0.05 0.26 -16.12
N ILE A 237 -0.55 -0.20 -17.23
CA ILE A 237 -1.85 -0.89 -17.22
C ILE A 237 -1.79 -2.18 -16.39
N CYS A 238 -0.75 -3.01 -16.56
CA CYS A 238 -0.55 -4.22 -15.77
C CYS A 238 -0.42 -3.90 -14.28
N SER A 239 0.31 -2.83 -13.93
CA SER A 239 0.45 -2.37 -12.55
C SER A 239 -0.89 -1.91 -11.96
N ALA A 240 -1.71 -1.20 -12.74
CA ALA A 240 -3.05 -0.75 -12.37
C ALA A 240 -4.00 -1.93 -12.09
N ILE A 241 -3.99 -2.94 -12.97
CA ILE A 241 -4.77 -4.17 -12.79
C ILE A 241 -4.32 -4.90 -11.52
N GLY A 242 -3.00 -5.03 -11.31
CA GLY A 242 -2.45 -5.63 -10.10
C GLY A 242 -2.92 -4.92 -8.83
N ARG A 243 -2.83 -3.58 -8.80
CA ARG A 243 -3.30 -2.77 -7.66
C ARG A 243 -4.79 -2.95 -7.40
N ARG A 244 -5.61 -2.88 -8.45
CA ARG A 244 -7.06 -3.08 -8.36
C ARG A 244 -7.41 -4.44 -7.78
N THR A 245 -6.67 -5.48 -8.17
CA THR A 245 -6.88 -6.86 -7.69
C THR A 245 -6.50 -6.99 -6.22
N ILE A 246 -5.37 -6.39 -5.79
CA ILE A 246 -4.95 -6.37 -4.38
C ILE A 246 -5.98 -5.64 -3.52
N GLU A 247 -6.48 -4.47 -3.95
CA GLU A 247 -7.49 -3.72 -3.21
C GLU A 247 -8.80 -4.53 -3.08
N MET A 248 -9.23 -5.19 -4.17
CA MET A 248 -10.42 -6.05 -4.14
C MET A 248 -10.27 -7.17 -3.10
N HIS A 249 -9.13 -7.86 -3.08
CA HIS A 249 -8.86 -8.91 -2.11
C HIS A 249 -8.82 -8.39 -0.66
N GLN A 250 -8.25 -7.21 -0.43
CA GLN A 250 -8.26 -6.57 0.90
C GLN A 250 -9.68 -6.26 1.39
N ARG A 251 -10.56 -5.81 0.48
CA ARG A 251 -11.95 -5.52 0.81
C ARG A 251 -12.76 -6.78 1.09
N GLU A 252 -12.57 -7.83 0.30
CA GLU A 252 -13.18 -9.14 0.54
C GLU A 252 -12.74 -9.73 1.89
N SER A 253 -11.45 -9.68 2.19
CA SER A 253 -10.90 -10.13 3.49
C SER A 253 -11.50 -9.34 4.66
N LEU A 254 -11.62 -8.02 4.55
CA LEU A 254 -12.26 -7.20 5.58
C LEU A 254 -13.73 -7.61 5.79
N GLN A 255 -14.47 -7.84 4.71
CA GLN A 255 -15.87 -8.23 4.78
C GLN A 255 -16.05 -9.60 5.44
N GLN A 256 -15.16 -10.56 5.18
CA GLN A 256 -15.15 -11.85 5.87
C GLN A 256 -14.97 -11.66 7.37
N ILE A 257 -14.00 -10.85 7.80
CA ILE A 257 -13.75 -10.55 9.21
C ILE A 257 -14.98 -9.90 9.88
N ILE A 258 -15.64 -8.97 9.19
CA ILE A 258 -16.85 -8.32 9.71
C ILE A 258 -17.98 -9.34 9.86
N ASN A 259 -18.18 -10.19 8.86
CA ASN A 259 -19.20 -11.24 8.89
C ASN A 259 -18.96 -12.21 10.05
N GLU A 260 -17.72 -12.70 10.23
CA GLU A 260 -17.35 -13.58 11.33
C GLU A 260 -17.61 -12.94 12.69
N ARG A 261 -17.21 -11.67 12.88
CA ARG A 261 -17.47 -10.93 14.12
C ARG A 261 -18.96 -10.75 14.38
N SER A 262 -19.76 -10.49 13.34
CA SER A 262 -21.21 -10.35 13.48
C SER A 262 -21.89 -11.65 13.90
N LEU A 263 -21.50 -12.77 13.30
CA LEU A 263 -22.01 -14.10 13.66
C LEU A 263 -21.61 -14.48 15.08
N ARG A 264 -20.37 -14.16 15.47
CA ARG A 264 -19.89 -14.39 16.84
C ARG A 264 -20.71 -13.57 17.85
N ALA A 265 -20.90 -12.28 17.61
CA ALA A 265 -21.70 -11.43 18.48
C ALA A 265 -23.15 -11.91 18.60
N GLU A 266 -23.75 -12.36 17.49
CA GLU A 266 -25.09 -12.95 17.50
C GLU A 266 -25.16 -14.24 18.31
N SER A 267 -24.16 -15.12 18.17
CA SER A 267 -24.09 -16.36 18.95
C SER A 267 -23.93 -16.10 20.44
N GLU A 268 -23.07 -15.15 20.83
CA GLU A 268 -22.86 -14.76 22.22
C GLU A 268 -24.13 -14.13 22.83
N PHE A 269 -24.84 -13.31 22.05
CA PHE A 269 -26.13 -12.76 22.45
C PHE A 269 -27.19 -13.84 22.69
N ARG A 270 -27.31 -14.81 21.77
CA ARG A 270 -28.25 -15.95 21.92
C ARG A 270 -27.93 -16.78 23.17
N LEU A 271 -26.66 -17.06 23.43
CA LEU A 271 -26.22 -17.79 24.62
C LEU A 271 -26.54 -17.03 25.92
N CYS A 272 -26.44 -15.69 25.91
CA CYS A 272 -26.83 -14.86 27.06
C CYS A 272 -28.33 -14.96 27.34
N CYS A 273 -29.15 -14.86 26.29
CA CYS A 273 -30.61 -15.00 26.41
C CYS A 273 -31.03 -16.38 26.91
N GLU A 274 -30.39 -17.45 26.42
CA GLU A 274 -30.63 -18.82 26.89
C GLU A 274 -30.25 -19.00 28.35
N ARG A 275 -29.09 -18.49 28.77
CA ARG A 275 -28.62 -18.54 30.17
C ARG A 275 -29.58 -17.82 31.13
N GLU A 276 -30.13 -16.69 30.72
CA GLU A 276 -31.12 -15.95 31.51
C GLU A 276 -32.43 -16.72 31.64
N LYS A 277 -32.92 -17.32 30.56
CA LYS A 277 -34.12 -18.17 30.57
C LYS A 277 -33.95 -19.41 31.45
N SER A 278 -32.77 -20.03 31.47
CA SER A 278 -32.47 -21.14 32.38
C SER A 278 -32.49 -20.70 33.85
N ARG A 279 -32.03 -19.49 34.17
CA ARG A 279 -32.08 -18.94 35.54
C ARG A 279 -33.52 -18.67 36.00
N SER A 280 -34.36 -18.10 35.14
CA SER A 280 -35.76 -17.83 35.49
C SER A 280 -36.56 -19.12 35.69
N THR A 281 -36.27 -20.16 34.92
CA THR A 281 -36.98 -21.46 35.02
C THR A 281 -36.46 -22.32 36.18
N GLY A 282 -35.16 -22.25 36.50
CA GLY A 282 -34.55 -22.99 37.61
C GLY A 282 -34.92 -22.49 39.01
N ALA A 283 -35.59 -21.34 39.13
CA ALA A 283 -36.13 -20.85 40.40
C ALA A 283 -37.36 -21.64 40.88
N MET A 284 -37.98 -22.43 40.01
CA MET A 284 -38.99 -23.41 40.39
C MET A 284 -38.33 -24.77 40.66
N ARG A 285 -37.31 -24.77 41.51
CA ARG A 285 -36.84 -26.02 42.12
C ARG A 285 -38.04 -26.54 42.91
N PRO A 286 -38.57 -27.74 42.60
CA PRO A 286 -39.59 -28.35 43.44
C PRO A 286 -39.03 -28.38 44.87
N PRO A 287 -39.82 -27.99 45.90
CA PRO A 287 -39.37 -28.09 47.27
C PRO A 287 -38.83 -29.50 47.47
N ALA A 288 -37.55 -29.59 47.84
CA ALA A 288 -36.90 -30.87 48.03
C ALA A 288 -37.73 -31.64 49.07
N PRO A 289 -38.14 -32.89 48.81
CA PRO A 289 -38.71 -33.71 49.86
C PRO A 289 -37.69 -33.79 50.99
N GLU A 290 -38.14 -33.47 52.20
CA GLU A 290 -37.35 -33.51 53.44
C GLU A 290 -36.87 -34.95 53.68
N GLU A 291 -35.69 -35.32 53.20
CA GLU A 291 -35.08 -36.60 53.54
C GLU A 291 -33.71 -36.38 54.19
N GLY A 292 -33.73 -36.52 55.52
CA GLY A 292 -32.83 -37.41 56.25
C GLY A 292 -31.34 -37.12 56.16
N SER A 293 -30.85 -36.33 57.11
CA SER A 293 -29.53 -36.42 57.75
C SER A 293 -28.75 -37.72 57.45
N SER A 294 -27.71 -37.64 56.62
CA SER A 294 -26.64 -38.63 56.61
C SER A 294 -25.32 -37.96 56.28
N ASP A 295 -24.46 -37.90 57.30
CA ASP A 295 -23.09 -37.42 57.26
C ASP A 295 -22.25 -38.23 56.28
N GLY A 296 -21.62 -37.56 55.31
CA GLY A 296 -20.76 -38.21 54.33
C GLY A 296 -19.72 -37.25 53.76
N ASN A 297 -18.51 -37.28 54.34
CA ASN A 297 -17.29 -36.69 53.81
C ASN A 297 -17.11 -37.01 52.31
N GLY A 298 -17.21 -36.00 51.45
CA GLY A 298 -16.93 -36.12 50.01
C GLY A 298 -16.12 -34.92 49.53
N SER A 299 -14.91 -35.17 49.06
CA SER A 299 -13.88 -34.18 48.77
C SER A 299 -14.26 -33.18 47.68
N LEU A 300 -13.94 -31.92 47.94
CA LEU A 300 -13.89 -30.81 46.98
C LEU A 300 -13.02 -31.16 45.77
N HIS A 301 -13.64 -31.63 44.68
CA HIS A 301 -12.99 -31.66 43.37
C HIS A 301 -13.48 -30.44 42.57
N LEU A 302 -12.75 -29.34 42.72
CA LEU A 302 -12.83 -28.14 41.88
C LEU A 302 -12.27 -28.46 40.48
N ASP A 303 -13.00 -29.25 39.70
CA ASP A 303 -12.60 -29.57 38.33
C ASP A 303 -13.09 -28.51 37.34
N SER A 304 -12.10 -27.74 36.88
CA SER A 304 -11.89 -27.25 35.53
C SER A 304 -13.11 -26.81 34.72
N LEU A 305 -13.42 -25.51 34.81
CA LEU A 305 -13.89 -24.81 33.62
C LEU A 305 -12.70 -24.68 32.67
N PRO A 306 -12.75 -25.21 31.42
CA PRO A 306 -11.71 -24.94 30.45
C PRO A 306 -11.72 -23.44 30.14
N GLU A 307 -10.71 -22.72 30.60
CA GLU A 307 -10.42 -21.34 30.20
C GLU A 307 -10.19 -21.31 28.68
N THR A 308 -11.26 -21.04 27.93
CA THR A 308 -11.22 -20.82 26.48
C THR A 308 -10.70 -19.42 26.10
N THR A 309 -10.10 -18.71 27.05
CA THR A 309 -9.71 -17.29 26.91
C THR A 309 -8.22 -17.09 26.59
N THR A 310 -7.40 -18.15 26.51
CA THR A 310 -5.96 -17.99 26.23
C THR A 310 -5.64 -17.54 24.80
N THR A 311 -6.54 -17.71 23.83
CA THR A 311 -6.31 -17.26 22.45
C THR A 311 -6.47 -15.74 22.26
N ALA A 312 -7.19 -15.05 23.16
CA ALA A 312 -7.38 -13.60 23.05
C ALA A 312 -6.10 -12.80 23.40
N LYS A 313 -5.20 -13.36 24.21
CA LYS A 313 -3.98 -12.68 24.66
C LYS A 313 -2.85 -12.70 23.62
N ALA A 314 -2.93 -13.56 22.60
CA ALA A 314 -1.92 -13.65 21.54
C ALA A 314 -2.11 -12.62 20.41
N ILE A 315 -3.25 -11.93 20.33
CA ILE A 315 -3.56 -10.97 19.27
C ILE A 315 -3.40 -9.50 19.75
N GLY A 316 -3.27 -9.26 21.06
CA GLY A 316 -3.24 -7.91 21.64
C GLY A 316 -1.86 -7.27 21.85
N ASN A 317 -0.75 -7.96 21.62
CA ASN A 317 0.61 -7.45 21.88
C ASN A 317 1.40 -7.16 20.59
N GLY A 318 0.72 -6.67 19.55
CA GLY A 318 1.33 -6.34 18.26
C GLY A 318 1.65 -4.86 18.05
N ASP A 319 1.58 -4.03 19.10
CA ASP A 319 1.95 -2.62 19.06
C ASP A 319 3.18 -2.39 19.97
N ASP A 320 4.37 -2.52 19.37
CA ASP A 320 5.62 -1.84 19.73
C ASP A 320 6.38 -1.57 18.42
#